data_AF-A0A2D7K9X7-F1
#
_entry.id   AF-A0A2D7K9X7-F1
#
_cell.length_a   1.000
_cell.length_b   1.000
_cell.length_c   1.000
_cell.angle_alpha   90.00
_cell.angle_beta   90.00
_cell.angle_gamma   90.00
#
_symmetry.space_group_name_H-M   'P 1'
#
loop_
_entity.id
_entity.type
_entity.pdbx_description
1 polymer ?
#
loop_
_entity_poly.entity_id
_entity_poly.type
_entity_poly.pdbx_seq_one_letter_code
_entity_poly.pdbx_strand_id
1 'polypeptide(L)'
;MNIIVKVSCDNFDDWKKEFDGHDARANVCDESRTTVGKIDDKNAIVMMYDVDMQGMQKLMMSDYLQKISKDLNIENREMHSFEPLPPPQ
;
A
#
# COMPACT_ATOMS: atom_id res chain seq x y z
N MET A 1 -13.47 0.78 0.49
CA MET A 1 -13.22 1.12 1.92
C MET A 1 -11.87 1.79 2.04
N ASN A 2 -11.59 2.57 3.09
CA ASN A 2 -10.25 3.14 3.28
C ASN A 2 -9.40 2.23 4.17
N ILE A 3 -8.12 2.13 3.85
CA ILE A 3 -7.20 1.18 4.48
C ILE A 3 -5.89 1.88 4.79
N ILE A 4 -5.41 1.69 6.00
CA ILE A 4 -4.04 2.00 6.39
C ILE A 4 -3.28 0.68 6.56
N VAL A 5 -2.12 0.58 5.93
CA VAL A 5 -1.25 -0.59 6.02
C VAL A 5 0.15 -0.15 6.44
N LYS A 6 0.74 -0.91 7.36
CA LYS A 6 2.16 -0.80 7.67
C LYS A 6 2.91 -1.85 6.86
N VAL A 7 3.91 -1.37 6.14
CA VAL A 7 4.73 -2.16 5.24
C VAL A 7 6.13 -2.23 5.83
N SER A 8 6.71 -3.43 5.90
CA SER A 8 8.14 -3.61 6.10
C SER A 8 8.79 -4.15 4.83
N CYS A 9 10.05 -3.79 4.59
CA CYS A 9 10.85 -4.18 3.43
C CYS A 9 12.35 -4.12 3.78
N ASP A 10 13.22 -4.61 2.90
CA ASP A 10 14.66 -4.54 3.11
C ASP A 10 15.23 -3.12 2.90
N ASN A 11 14.65 -2.35 1.98
CA ASN A 11 15.02 -0.96 1.68
C ASN A 11 13.80 -0.15 1.21
N PHE A 12 13.51 0.94 1.91
CA PHE A 12 12.37 1.83 1.62
C PHE A 12 12.45 2.50 0.25
N ASP A 13 13.63 2.97 -0.17
CA ASP A 13 13.76 3.74 -1.42
C ASP A 13 13.57 2.82 -2.63
N ASP A 14 14.11 1.61 -2.58
CA ASP A 14 13.89 0.58 -3.62
C ASP A 14 12.42 0.16 -3.67
N TRP A 15 11.82 -0.09 -2.50
CA TRP A 15 10.39 -0.39 -2.40
C TRP A 15 9.52 0.75 -2.94
N LYS A 16 9.83 2.01 -2.60
CA LYS A 16 9.06 3.17 -3.02
C LYS A 16 9.11 3.36 -4.53
N LYS A 17 10.26 3.06 -5.17
CA LYS A 17 10.40 3.10 -6.62
C LYS A 17 9.49 2.08 -7.32
N GLU A 18 9.44 0.83 -6.84
CA GLU A 18 8.52 -0.18 -7.38
C GLU A 18 7.06 0.18 -7.10
N PHE A 19 6.77 0.71 -5.89
CA PHE A 19 5.43 1.16 -5.52
C PHE A 19 4.93 2.28 -6.45
N ASP A 20 5.74 3.32 -6.67
CA ASP A 20 5.39 4.46 -7.52
C ASP A 20 5.31 4.11 -9.01
N GLY A 21 6.13 3.16 -9.46
CA GLY A 21 6.15 2.70 -10.85
C GLY A 21 4.99 1.77 -11.23
N HIS A 22 4.14 1.37 -10.28
CA HIS A 22 3.09 0.38 -10.52
C HIS A 22 1.72 1.01 -10.81
N ASP A 23 1.50 1.41 -12.07
CA ASP A 23 0.27 2.08 -12.54
C ASP A 23 -1.01 1.27 -12.26
N ALA A 24 -0.92 -0.06 -12.18
CA ALA A 24 -2.08 -0.91 -11.94
C ALA A 24 -2.75 -0.69 -10.56
N ARG A 25 -2.08 0.01 -9.62
CA ARG A 25 -2.68 0.41 -8.33
C ARG A 25 -3.89 1.34 -8.53
N ALA A 26 -3.89 2.18 -9.58
CA ALA A 26 -5.01 3.06 -9.90
C ALA A 26 -6.32 2.32 -10.23
N ASN A 27 -6.27 1.02 -10.52
CA ASN A 27 -7.46 0.21 -10.77
C ASN A 27 -8.12 -0.32 -9.48
N VAL A 28 -7.42 -0.23 -8.33
CA VAL A 28 -7.85 -0.87 -7.08
C VAL A 28 -7.96 0.08 -5.90
N CYS A 29 -7.54 1.35 -6.04
CA CYS A 29 -7.73 2.41 -5.05
C CYS A 29 -7.65 3.80 -5.71
N ASP A 30 -8.08 4.83 -4.98
CA ASP A 30 -7.93 6.23 -5.39
C ASP A 30 -6.49 6.72 -5.16
N GLU A 31 -5.67 6.60 -6.20
CA GLU A 31 -4.27 7.04 -6.19
C GLU A 31 -4.07 8.52 -5.96
N SER A 32 -5.06 9.37 -6.27
CA SER A 32 -4.93 10.82 -6.04
C SER A 32 -4.90 11.18 -4.56
N ARG A 33 -5.35 10.25 -3.70
CA ARG A 33 -5.42 10.39 -2.24
C ARG A 33 -4.49 9.43 -1.51
N THR A 34 -3.93 8.43 -2.20
CA THR A 34 -2.96 7.50 -1.62
C THR A 34 -1.77 8.28 -1.05
N THR A 35 -1.49 8.08 0.23
CA THR A 35 -0.39 8.75 0.93
C THR A 35 0.58 7.72 1.49
N VAL A 36 1.88 7.94 1.28
CA VAL A 36 2.95 7.09 1.81
C VAL A 36 3.82 7.91 2.76
N GLY A 37 3.97 7.43 3.99
CA GLY A 37 4.89 7.96 4.99
C GLY A 37 6.04 7.01 5.25
N LYS A 38 7.29 7.48 5.11
CA LYS A 38 8.48 6.74 5.56
C LYS A 38 8.51 6.77 7.09
N ILE A 39 8.60 5.60 7.72
CA ILE A 39 8.89 5.49 9.17
C ILE A 39 10.40 5.48 9.37
N ASP A 40 11.08 4.59 8.66
CA ASP A 40 12.54 4.43 8.64
C ASP A 40 12.98 3.78 7.32
N ASP A 41 14.23 3.35 7.20
CA ASP A 41 14.77 2.75 5.97
C ASP A 41 14.19 1.38 5.62
N LYS A 42 13.40 0.77 6.50
CA LYS A 42 12.79 -0.55 6.31
C LYS A 42 11.28 -0.56 6.49
N ASN A 43 10.68 0.54 6.92
CA ASN A 43 9.27 0.57 7.28
C ASN A 43 8.57 1.80 6.69
N ALA A 44 7.34 1.58 6.22
CA ALA A 44 6.45 2.61 5.69
C ALA A 44 5.03 2.44 6.22
N ILE A 45 4.25 3.51 6.13
CA ILE A 45 2.79 3.49 6.26
C ILE A 45 2.21 3.93 4.94
N VAL A 46 1.21 3.19 4.45
CA VAL A 46 0.43 3.56 3.27
C VAL A 46 -1.02 3.75 3.69
N MET A 47 -1.56 4.93 3.41
CA MET A 47 -2.98 5.22 3.53
C MET A 47 -3.60 5.20 2.14
N MET A 48 -4.59 4.35 1.93
CA MET A 48 -5.30 4.16 0.67
C MET A 48 -6.78 4.45 0.85
N TYR A 49 -7.40 5.02 -0.18
CA TYR A 49 -8.82 5.38 -0.19
C TYR A 49 -9.57 4.59 -1.25
N ASP A 50 -10.86 4.37 -1.01
CA ASP A 50 -11.78 3.72 -1.96
C ASP A 50 -11.25 2.38 -2.51
N VAL A 51 -10.62 1.59 -1.65
CA VAL A 51 -9.98 0.32 -2.01
C VAL A 51 -11.02 -0.72 -2.43
N ASP A 52 -10.82 -1.30 -3.61
CA ASP A 52 -11.41 -2.57 -4.05
C ASP A 52 -10.58 -3.74 -3.51
N MET A 53 -11.07 -4.37 -2.45
CA MET A 53 -10.38 -5.48 -1.79
C MET A 53 -10.21 -6.71 -2.70
N GLN A 54 -11.16 -6.98 -3.59
CA GLN A 54 -11.06 -8.14 -4.48
C GLN A 54 -10.04 -7.89 -5.59
N GLY A 55 -10.08 -6.70 -6.18
CA GLY A 55 -9.06 -6.24 -7.14
C GLY A 55 -7.67 -6.23 -6.52
N MET A 56 -7.53 -5.67 -5.32
CA MET A 56 -6.26 -5.63 -4.58
C MET A 56 -5.70 -7.03 -4.30
N GLN A 57 -6.54 -7.98 -3.84
CA GLN A 57 -6.10 -9.37 -3.62
C GLN A 57 -5.61 -10.02 -4.92
N LYS A 58 -6.34 -9.84 -6.03
CA LYS A 58 -5.90 -10.36 -7.35
C LYS A 58 -4.59 -9.73 -7.79
N LEU A 59 -4.43 -8.42 -7.58
CA LEU A 59 -3.22 -7.69 -7.92
C LEU A 59 -2.02 -8.21 -7.12
N MET A 60 -2.17 -8.39 -5.82
CA MET A 60 -1.12 -8.95 -4.93
C MET A 60 -0.74 -10.39 -5.28
N MET A 61 -1.65 -11.16 -5.89
CA MET A 61 -1.36 -12.50 -6.40
C MET A 61 -0.71 -12.52 -7.79
N SER A 62 -0.54 -11.37 -8.45
CA SER A 62 0.14 -11.31 -9.75
C SER A 62 1.60 -11.73 -9.64
N ASP A 63 2.13 -12.35 -10.71
CA ASP A 63 3.53 -12.82 -10.75
C ASP A 63 4.52 -11.69 -10.48
N TYR A 64 4.22 -10.48 -10.97
CA TYR A 64 5.05 -9.30 -10.74
C TYR A 64 5.10 -8.91 -9.25
N LEU A 65 3.95 -8.75 -8.59
CA LEU A 65 3.95 -8.36 -7.18
C LEU A 65 4.45 -9.48 -6.27
N GLN A 66 4.21 -10.75 -6.59
CA GLN A 66 4.83 -11.86 -5.85
C GLN A 66 6.35 -11.84 -5.95
N LYS A 67 6.90 -11.57 -7.14
CA LYS A 67 8.34 -11.43 -7.36
C LYS A 67 8.91 -10.27 -6.57
N ILE A 68 8.35 -9.07 -6.72
CA ILE A 68 8.84 -7.87 -6.00
C ILE A 68 8.70 -8.05 -4.48
N SER A 69 7.62 -8.68 -4.00
CA SER A 69 7.44 -8.97 -2.58
C SER A 69 8.54 -9.87 -2.03
N LYS A 70 8.98 -10.85 -2.82
CA LYS A 70 10.10 -11.72 -2.44
C LYS A 70 11.45 -11.01 -2.53
N ASP A 71 11.69 -10.28 -3.62
CA ASP A 71 12.99 -9.63 -3.90
C ASP A 71 13.30 -8.51 -2.89
N LEU A 72 12.27 -7.81 -2.42
CA LEU A 72 12.40 -6.71 -1.43
C LEU A 72 11.96 -7.10 -0.01
N ASN A 73 11.65 -8.38 0.22
CA ASN A 73 11.21 -8.92 1.51
C ASN A 73 10.03 -8.11 2.10
N ILE A 74 9.02 -7.85 1.26
CA ILE A 74 7.87 -7.01 1.61
C ILE A 74 6.91 -7.80 2.51
N GLU A 75 6.55 -7.23 3.65
CA GLU A 75 5.52 -7.76 4.53
C GLU A 75 4.52 -6.68 4.95
N ASN A 76 3.23 -6.99 4.85
CA ASN A 76 2.11 -6.10 5.19
C ASN A 76 1.47 -6.56 6.51
N ARG A 77 2.21 -6.44 7.62
CA ARG A 77 1.86 -7.10 8.90
C ARG A 77 0.65 -6.49 9.60
N GLU A 78 0.41 -5.20 9.43
CA GLU A 78 -0.65 -4.47 10.12
C GLU A 78 -1.53 -3.76 9.08
N MET A 79 -2.82 -4.11 9.05
CA MET A 79 -3.79 -3.51 8.15
C MET A 79 -5.07 -3.17 8.92
N HIS A 80 -5.51 -1.91 8.81
CA HIS A 80 -6.70 -1.42 9.49
C HIS A 80 -7.58 -0.62 8.52
N SER A 81 -8.89 -0.70 8.71
CA SER A 81 -9.82 0.21 8.05
C SER A 81 -9.93 1.52 8.82
N PHE A 82 -10.19 2.62 8.12
CA PHE A 82 -10.46 3.92 8.75
C PHE A 82 -11.57 4.68 8.03
N GLU A 83 -12.20 5.61 8.74
CA GLU A 83 -13.28 6.44 8.23
C GLU A 83 -13.04 7.91 8.60
N PRO A 84 -13.51 8.86 7.77
CA PRO A 84 -13.49 10.28 8.13
C PRO A 84 -14.24 10.52 9.44
N LEU A 85 -13.71 11.41 10.27
CA LEU A 85 -14.43 11.86 11.46
C LEU A 85 -15.69 12.63 11.04
N PRO A 86 -16.79 12.52 11.80
CA PRO A 86 -17.91 13.44 11.64
C PRO A 86 -17.42 14.88 11.89
N PRO A 87 -18.08 15.90 11.30
CA PRO A 87 -17.76 17.29 11.58
C PRO A 87 -17.76 17.55 13.10
N PRO A 88 -16.85 18.40 13.61
CA PRO A 88 -16.90 18.84 15.00
C PRO A 88 -18.29 19.40 15.33
N GLN A 89 -18.85 19.07 16.50
CA GLN A 89 -20.06 19.70 17.03
C GLN A 89 -19.74 21.09 17.59
#